data_AF-A0AAV6BD95-F1
#
_entry.id   AF-A0AAV6BD95-F1
#
_cell.length_a   1.000
_cell.length_b   1.000
_cell.length_c   1.000
_cell.angle_alpha   90.00
_cell.angle_beta   90.00
_cell.angle_gamma   90.00
#
_symmetry.space_group_name_H-M   'P 1'
#
loop_
_entity.id
_entity.type
_entity.pdbx_description
1 polymer ?
#
loop_
_entity_poly.entity_id
_entity_poly.type
_entity_poly.pdbx_seq_one_letter_code
_entity_poly.pdbx_strand_id
1 'polypeptide(L)'
;MPIPLAYNLRNLAARKVSTILTSLGIGLVSWVFIFTLALAGGFQSALQATGSRSNAIVIRNGSTAELTSIIARDAAATIESQPEIARAQDGTPLATHELVVLWNLERKNGTAANVVVRGVTAKSLALRPKVHLVEGRMFRPGLEEVVVGKLANAR
;
A
#
# COMPACT_ATOMS: atom_id res chain seq x y z
N MET A 1 31.14 -49.81 -4.33
CA MET A 1 30.85 -50.24 -5.72
C MET A 1 30.04 -49.13 -6.39
N PRO A 2 30.66 -48.26 -7.21
CA PRO A 2 29.91 -47.21 -7.89
C PRO A 2 29.11 -47.87 -9.01
N ILE A 3 27.79 -47.94 -8.88
CA ILE A 3 26.92 -48.25 -10.01
C ILE A 3 27.14 -47.12 -11.01
N PRO A 4 27.65 -47.38 -12.23
CA PRO A 4 27.96 -46.32 -13.16
C PRO A 4 26.67 -45.56 -13.48
N LEU A 5 26.65 -44.25 -13.22
CA LEU A 5 25.52 -43.35 -13.51
C LEU A 5 25.01 -43.51 -14.94
N ALA A 6 25.91 -43.86 -15.87
CA ALA A 6 25.61 -44.20 -17.25
C ALA A 6 24.62 -45.38 -17.41
N TYR A 7 24.65 -46.38 -16.53
CA TYR A 7 23.73 -47.52 -16.57
C TYR A 7 22.31 -47.12 -16.15
N ASN A 8 22.17 -46.28 -15.12
CA ASN A 8 20.88 -45.75 -14.68
C ASN A 8 20.25 -44.84 -15.74
N LEU A 9 21.02 -43.94 -16.37
CA LEU A 9 20.55 -43.10 -17.47
C LEU A 9 20.08 -43.94 -18.67
N ARG A 10 20.83 -44.98 -19.03
CA ARG A 10 20.48 -45.86 -20.15
C ARG A 10 19.21 -46.67 -19.85
N ASN A 11 19.00 -47.06 -18.60
CA ASN A 11 17.80 -47.76 -18.17
C ASN A 11 16.56 -46.84 -18.13
N LEU A 12 16.70 -45.58 -17.71
CA LEU A 12 15.66 -44.55 -17.86
C LEU A 12 15.28 -44.35 -19.33
N ALA A 13 16.27 -44.30 -20.22
CA ALA A 13 16.07 -44.17 -21.66
C ALA A 13 15.45 -45.43 -22.31
N ALA A 14 15.57 -46.61 -21.69
CA ALA A 14 14.89 -47.82 -22.13
C ALA A 14 13.42 -47.86 -21.67
N ARG A 15 13.09 -47.24 -20.52
CA ARG A 15 11.73 -47.13 -19.97
C ARG A 15 11.18 -45.71 -20.05
N LYS A 16 11.19 -45.12 -21.26
CA LYS A 16 10.82 -43.71 -21.49
C LYS A 16 9.43 -43.36 -20.99
N VAL A 17 8.43 -44.21 -21.25
CA VAL A 17 7.03 -43.93 -20.91
C VAL A 17 6.82 -43.85 -19.39
N SER A 18 7.28 -44.86 -18.64
CA SER A 18 7.11 -44.90 -17.18
C SER A 18 7.93 -43.80 -16.47
N THR A 19 9.13 -43.51 -16.98
CA THR A 19 9.99 -42.44 -16.46
C THR A 19 9.37 -41.06 -16.68
N ILE A 20 8.87 -40.77 -17.88
CA ILE A 20 8.21 -39.50 -18.20
C ILE A 20 6.96 -39.34 -17.34
N LEU A 21 6.12 -40.37 -17.24
CA LEU A 21 4.88 -40.30 -16.45
C LEU A 21 5.15 -40.00 -14.97
N THR A 22 6.17 -40.65 -14.39
CA THR A 22 6.56 -40.42 -12.98
C THR A 22 7.16 -39.02 -12.79
N SER A 23 8.04 -38.59 -13.68
CA SER A 23 8.64 -37.24 -13.64
C SER A 23 7.59 -36.15 -13.80
N LEU A 24 6.61 -36.34 -14.69
CA LEU A 24 5.52 -35.41 -14.93
C LEU A 24 4.56 -35.36 -13.74
N GLY A 25 4.27 -36.49 -13.09
CA GLY A 25 3.50 -36.54 -11.85
C GLY A 25 4.19 -35.76 -10.71
N ILE A 26 5.48 -36.01 -10.47
CA ILE A 26 6.27 -35.29 -9.45
C ILE A 26 6.36 -33.80 -9.80
N GLY A 27 6.58 -33.48 -11.07
CA GLY A 27 6.65 -32.12 -11.59
C GLY A 27 5.34 -31.36 -11.40
N LEU A 28 4.20 -31.99 -11.68
CA LEU A 28 2.88 -31.39 -11.52
C LEU A 28 2.58 -31.08 -10.05
N VAL A 29 2.85 -32.02 -9.14
CA VAL A 29 2.64 -31.82 -7.69
C VAL A 29 3.53 -30.69 -7.18
N SER A 30 4.81 -30.69 -7.55
CA SER A 30 5.75 -29.62 -7.17
C SER A 30 5.33 -28.26 -7.73
N TRP A 31 4.84 -28.23 -8.98
CA TRP A 31 4.38 -27.01 -9.64
C TRP A 31 3.16 -26.40 -8.93
N VAL A 32 2.16 -27.23 -8.61
CA VAL A 32 0.98 -26.77 -7.85
C VAL A 32 1.40 -26.25 -6.49
N PHE A 33 2.30 -26.93 -5.79
CA PHE A 33 2.80 -26.49 -4.49
C PHE A 33 3.50 -25.12 -4.59
N ILE A 34 4.42 -24.95 -5.52
CA ILE A 34 5.10 -23.66 -5.78
C ILE A 34 4.08 -22.58 -6.13
N PHE A 35 3.09 -22.89 -6.97
CA PHE A 35 2.07 -21.94 -7.39
C PHE A 35 1.23 -21.45 -6.21
N THR A 36 0.81 -22.36 -5.32
CA THR A 36 0.04 -21.98 -4.11
C THR A 36 0.85 -21.10 -3.15
N LEU A 37 2.14 -21.39 -2.96
CA LEU A 37 3.03 -20.55 -2.14
C LEU A 37 3.25 -19.18 -2.79
N ALA A 38 3.45 -19.13 -4.11
CA ALA A 38 3.60 -17.88 -4.84
C ALA A 38 2.33 -17.02 -4.77
N LEU A 39 1.16 -17.64 -4.88
CA LEU A 39 -0.13 -16.96 -4.73
C LEU A 39 -0.31 -16.41 -3.31
N ALA A 40 0.00 -17.20 -2.28
CA ALA A 40 -0.03 -16.76 -0.89
C ALA A 40 0.93 -15.57 -0.65
N GLY A 41 2.15 -15.66 -1.17
CA GLY A 41 3.13 -14.56 -1.11
C GLY A 41 2.66 -13.31 -1.87
N GLY A 42 2.01 -13.49 -3.03
CA GLY A 42 1.42 -12.40 -3.81
C GLY A 42 0.29 -11.69 -3.06
N PHE A 43 -0.62 -12.45 -2.43
CA PHE A 43 -1.65 -11.90 -1.56
C PHE A 43 -1.07 -11.16 -0.36
N GLN A 44 -0.08 -11.76 0.31
CA GLN A 44 0.57 -11.12 1.45
C GLN A 44 1.28 -9.83 1.04
N SER A 45 1.90 -9.77 -0.13
CA SER A 45 2.54 -8.57 -0.65
C SER A 45 1.53 -7.49 -1.02
N ALA A 46 0.40 -7.86 -1.63
CA ALA A 46 -0.67 -6.94 -1.98
C ALA A 46 -1.41 -6.38 -0.75
N LEU A 47 -1.56 -7.21 0.30
CA LEU A 47 -2.18 -6.82 1.56
C LEU A 47 -1.19 -6.26 2.58
N GLN A 48 0.11 -6.26 2.28
CA GLN A 48 1.11 -5.76 3.20
C GLN A 48 0.82 -4.27 3.42
N ALA A 49 0.38 -3.95 4.64
CA ALA A 49 -0.05 -2.62 4.99
C ALA A 49 1.06 -1.64 4.63
N THR A 50 0.77 -0.70 3.73
CA THR A 50 1.69 0.39 3.37
C THR A 50 1.90 1.36 4.54
N GLY A 51 1.14 1.18 5.63
CA GLY A 51 1.21 1.92 6.87
C GLY A 51 2.52 1.71 7.63
N SER A 52 2.93 2.75 8.35
CA SER A 52 4.07 2.69 9.26
C SER A 52 3.61 2.30 10.66
N ARG A 53 4.38 1.47 11.37
CA ARG A 53 4.14 1.20 12.81
C ARG A 53 4.29 2.45 13.68
N SER A 54 4.95 3.49 13.18
CA SER A 54 5.10 4.79 13.85
C SER A 54 3.90 5.71 13.70
N ASN A 55 2.93 5.37 12.85
CA ASN A 55 1.82 6.26 12.52
C ASN A 55 0.53 5.65 13.06
N ALA A 56 -0.21 6.44 13.83
CA ALA A 56 -1.56 6.10 14.27
C ALA A 56 -2.58 6.97 13.53
N ILE A 57 -3.74 6.38 13.22
CA ILE A 57 -4.90 7.11 12.70
C ILE A 57 -5.96 7.10 13.78
N VAL A 58 -6.42 8.29 14.19
CA VAL A 58 -7.48 8.45 15.17
C VAL A 58 -8.77 8.76 14.43
N ILE A 59 -9.80 7.95 14.67
CA ILE A 59 -11.15 8.17 14.16
C ILE A 59 -12.13 8.30 15.32
N ARG A 60 -13.23 9.02 15.10
CA ARG A 60 -14.31 9.17 16.07
C ARG A 60 -14.86 7.79 16.44
N ASN A 61 -15.10 7.58 17.73
CA ASN A 61 -15.78 6.38 18.21
C ASN A 61 -17.14 6.17 17.50
N GLY A 62 -17.39 4.95 17.02
CA GLY A 62 -18.56 4.60 16.20
C GLY A 62 -18.39 4.84 14.69
N SER A 63 -17.27 5.42 14.24
CA SER A 63 -16.95 5.49 12.81
C SER A 63 -16.22 4.23 12.34
N THR A 64 -16.55 3.76 11.14
CA THR A 64 -15.84 2.66 10.46
C THR A 64 -14.80 3.15 9.45
N ALA A 65 -14.78 4.45 9.13
CA ALA A 65 -13.90 5.02 8.12
C ALA A 65 -13.52 6.47 8.43
N GLU A 66 -12.43 6.95 7.80
CA GLU A 66 -12.02 8.37 7.87
C GLU A 66 -13.09 9.30 7.28
N LEU A 67 -13.78 8.87 6.23
CA LEU A 67 -14.82 9.65 5.53
C LEU A 67 -16.04 9.97 6.40
N THR A 68 -16.36 9.10 7.35
CA THR A 68 -17.51 9.25 8.26
C THR A 68 -17.09 9.71 9.65
N SER A 69 -15.79 9.97 9.86
CA SER A 69 -15.25 10.39 11.14
C SER A 69 -15.24 11.91 11.27
N ILE A 70 -16.02 12.44 12.22
CA ILE A 70 -16.06 13.87 12.54
C ILE A 70 -15.47 14.09 13.94
N ILE A 71 -14.29 14.71 14.00
CA ILE A 71 -13.61 15.11 15.23
C ILE A 71 -13.58 16.64 15.27
N ALA A 72 -14.07 17.24 16.35
CA ALA A 72 -14.06 18.67 16.53
C ALA A 72 -12.64 19.20 16.81
N ARG A 73 -12.38 20.47 16.47
CA ARG A 73 -11.03 21.07 16.54
C ARG A 73 -10.43 21.08 17.96
N ASP A 74 -11.26 21.29 18.97
CA ASP A 74 -10.91 21.25 20.39
C ASP A 74 -10.48 19.85 20.85
N ALA A 75 -11.22 18.82 20.44
CA ALA A 75 -10.86 17.44 20.68
C ALA A 75 -9.56 17.05 19.96
N ALA A 76 -9.40 17.49 18.70
CA ALA A 76 -8.16 17.29 17.95
C ALA A 76 -6.96 17.95 18.67
N ALA A 77 -7.09 19.20 19.14
CA ALA A 77 -6.03 19.88 19.88
C ALA A 77 -5.65 19.16 21.20
N THR A 78 -6.63 18.54 21.86
CA THR A 78 -6.39 17.72 23.07
C THR A 78 -5.68 16.40 22.74
N ILE A 79 -5.98 15.80 21.58
CA ILE A 79 -5.25 14.63 21.10
C ILE A 79 -3.80 15.02 20.76
N GLU A 80 -3.60 16.13 20.04
CA GLU A 80 -2.28 16.62 19.63
C GLU A 80 -1.36 16.98 20.83
N SER A 81 -1.92 17.28 22.00
CA SER A 81 -1.15 17.63 23.20
C SER A 81 -0.64 16.42 23.99
N GLN A 82 -1.02 15.20 23.62
CA GLN A 82 -0.61 13.99 24.34
C GLN A 82 0.93 13.79 24.31
N PRO A 83 1.52 13.30 25.41
CA PRO A 83 2.97 13.14 25.54
C PRO A 83 3.53 12.01 24.65
N GLU A 84 2.67 11.07 24.25
CA GLU A 84 3.03 9.90 23.42
C GLU A 84 3.30 10.28 21.95
N ILE A 85 2.85 11.47 21.52
CA ILE A 85 3.02 11.94 20.14
C ILE A 85 4.46 12.39 19.93
N ALA A 86 5.11 11.79 18.93
CA ALA A 86 6.45 12.16 18.51
C ALA A 86 6.53 13.66 18.19
N ARG A 87 7.64 14.29 18.56
CA ARG A 87 7.88 15.71 18.30
C ARG A 87 8.80 15.85 17.10
N ALA A 88 8.55 16.85 16.25
CA ALA A 88 9.45 17.17 15.15
C ALA A 88 10.71 17.88 15.69
N GLN A 89 11.69 18.12 14.82
CA GLN A 89 12.94 18.81 15.20
C GLN A 89 12.72 20.23 15.75
N ASP A 90 11.60 20.85 15.42
CA ASP A 90 11.17 22.17 15.91
C ASP A 90 10.44 22.12 17.28
N GLY A 91 10.34 20.93 17.90
CA GLY A 91 9.65 20.74 19.19
C GLY A 91 8.12 20.68 19.09
N THR A 92 7.55 20.79 17.90
CA THR A 92 6.09 20.73 17.71
C THR A 92 5.59 19.28 17.57
N PRO A 93 4.33 18.96 17.93
CA PRO A 93 3.82 17.59 17.79
C PRO A 93 3.70 17.20 16.32
N LEU A 94 4.17 15.99 15.97
CA LEU A 94 3.96 15.34 14.67
C LEU A 94 2.55 14.75 14.63
N ALA A 95 1.59 15.65 14.54
CA ALA A 95 0.19 15.31 14.36
C ALA A 95 -0.42 16.24 13.32
N THR A 96 -1.47 15.75 12.65
CA THR A 96 -2.21 16.48 11.65
C THR A 96 -3.68 16.11 11.75
N HIS A 97 -4.54 17.12 11.75
CA HIS A 97 -5.97 16.93 11.58
C HIS A 97 -6.27 17.06 10.08
N GLU A 98 -6.71 15.95 9.48
CA GLU A 98 -6.99 15.89 8.05
C GLU A 98 -8.50 15.80 7.83
N LEU A 99 -8.98 16.52 6.80
CA LEU A 99 -10.36 16.46 6.35
C LEU A 99 -10.38 15.71 5.02
N VAL A 100 -11.16 14.64 4.93
CA VAL A 100 -11.31 13.86 3.70
C VAL A 100 -12.70 14.09 3.15
N VAL A 101 -12.79 14.59 1.92
CA VAL A 101 -14.06 14.79 1.21
C VAL A 101 -14.02 14.12 -0.16
N LEU A 102 -15.17 13.64 -0.59
CA LEU A 102 -15.37 13.17 -1.96
C LEU A 102 -15.90 14.33 -2.78
N TRP A 103 -15.13 14.77 -3.76
CA TRP A 103 -15.52 15.81 -4.69
C TRP A 103 -15.82 15.18 -6.04
N ASN A 104 -17.03 15.38 -6.55
CA ASN A 104 -17.36 15.01 -7.91
C ASN A 104 -16.82 16.09 -8.87
N LEU A 105 -15.82 15.74 -9.67
CA LEU A 105 -15.22 16.62 -10.67
C LEU A 105 -15.51 16.08 -12.06
N GLU A 106 -15.81 16.97 -12.99
CA GLU A 106 -16.00 16.60 -14.38
C GLU A 106 -14.65 16.42 -15.07
N ARG A 107 -14.47 15.27 -15.74
CA ARG A 107 -13.29 15.01 -16.56
C ARG A 107 -13.46 15.70 -17.91
N LYS A 108 -12.35 16.00 -18.60
CA LYS A 108 -12.31 16.61 -19.95
C LYS A 108 -13.16 15.89 -21.01
N ASN A 109 -13.53 14.63 -20.80
CA ASN A 109 -14.37 13.84 -21.69
C ASN A 109 -15.88 13.91 -21.33
N GLY A 110 -16.29 14.80 -20.42
CA GLY A 110 -17.68 14.99 -19.99
C GLY A 110 -18.19 13.96 -18.99
N THR A 111 -17.32 13.06 -18.50
CA THR A 111 -17.70 12.07 -17.47
C THR A 111 -17.39 12.58 -16.08
N ALA A 112 -18.31 12.37 -15.14
CA ALA A 112 -18.10 12.67 -13.73
C ALA A 112 -17.14 11.66 -13.10
N ALA A 113 -16.16 12.15 -12.34
CA ALA A 113 -15.20 11.36 -11.59
C ALA A 113 -15.20 11.79 -10.12
N ASN A 114 -15.27 10.81 -9.21
CA ASN A 114 -15.13 11.07 -7.78
C ASN A 114 -13.63 11.17 -7.44
N VAL A 115 -13.21 12.34 -6.98
CA VAL A 115 -11.84 12.60 -6.52
C VAL A 115 -11.85 12.75 -5.01
N VAL A 116 -10.96 12.02 -4.34
CA VAL A 116 -10.73 12.20 -2.91
C VAL A 116 -9.87 13.43 -2.72
N VAL A 117 -10.45 14.47 -2.13
CA VAL A 117 -9.73 15.69 -1.76
C VAL A 117 -9.45 15.63 -0.27
N ARG A 118 -8.20 15.86 0.10
CA ARG A 118 -7.75 15.83 1.49
C ARG A 118 -7.22 17.20 1.89
N GLY A 119 -7.92 17.85 2.82
CA GLY A 119 -7.41 19.01 3.54
C GLY A 119 -6.36 18.53 4.55
N VAL A 120 -5.16 19.08 4.46
CA VAL A 120 -4.01 18.66 5.28
C VAL A 120 -3.33 19.88 5.91
N THR A 121 -2.65 19.68 7.03
CA THR A 121 -1.76 20.70 7.59
C THR A 121 -0.35 20.57 6.99
N ALA A 122 0.50 21.59 7.16
CA ALA A 122 1.88 21.59 6.66
C ALA A 122 2.71 20.38 7.15
N LYS A 123 2.34 19.81 8.30
CA LYS A 123 3.01 18.65 8.91
C LYS A 123 2.62 17.30 8.28
N SER A 124 1.55 17.24 7.50
CA SER A 124 1.09 15.99 6.87
C SER A 124 2.17 15.36 5.98
N LEU A 125 2.98 16.17 5.30
CA LEU A 125 4.08 15.66 4.47
C LEU A 125 5.19 15.00 5.31
N ALA A 126 5.51 15.58 6.48
CA ALA A 126 6.50 15.00 7.41
C ALA A 126 6.05 13.63 7.95
N LEU A 127 4.74 13.42 8.10
CA LEU A 127 4.14 12.15 8.50
C LEU A 127 4.09 11.11 7.37
N ARG A 128 4.31 11.53 6.12
CA ARG A 128 4.18 10.71 4.92
C ARG A 128 5.49 10.72 4.12
N PRO A 129 6.59 10.12 4.64
CA PRO A 129 7.91 10.18 4.02
C PRO A 129 7.98 9.55 2.61
N LYS A 130 7.00 8.69 2.26
CA LYS A 130 6.89 8.09 0.92
C LYS A 130 6.34 9.06 -0.13
N VAL A 131 5.75 10.18 0.27
CA VAL A 131 5.20 11.21 -0.62
C VAL A 131 6.25 12.30 -0.81
N HIS A 132 6.60 12.57 -2.06
CA HIS A 132 7.49 13.66 -2.43
C HIS A 132 6.88 14.44 -3.59
N LEU A 133 7.20 15.73 -3.64
CA LEU A 133 6.77 16.58 -4.75
C LEU A 133 7.64 16.27 -5.97
N VAL A 134 7.00 15.94 -7.09
CA VAL A 134 7.69 15.61 -8.35
C VAL A 134 7.93 16.85 -9.20
N GLU A 135 6.97 17.79 -9.21
CA GLU A 135 7.01 19.00 -10.02
C GLU A 135 6.31 20.15 -9.30
N GLY A 136 6.75 21.37 -9.56
CA GLY A 136 6.16 22.59 -9.00
C GLY A 136 6.64 22.89 -7.58
N ARG A 137 5.73 23.42 -6.75
CA ARG A 137 5.98 23.74 -5.34
C ARG A 137 4.83 23.26 -4.45
N MET A 138 5.11 23.14 -3.16
CA MET A 138 4.07 22.86 -2.18
C MET A 138 3.04 23.99 -2.11
N PHE A 139 1.78 23.65 -1.80
CA PHE A 139 0.72 24.63 -1.58
C PHE A 139 1.06 25.53 -0.39
N ARG A 140 0.70 26.81 -0.47
CA ARG A 140 0.77 27.76 0.64
C ARG A 140 -0.57 27.78 1.38
N PRO A 141 -0.58 27.60 2.72
CA PRO A 141 -1.80 27.72 3.50
C PRO A 141 -2.51 29.06 3.26
N GLY A 142 -3.82 29.02 3.03
CA GLY A 142 -4.66 30.21 2.81
C GLY A 142 -4.78 30.67 1.36
N LEU A 143 -4.07 30.06 0.42
CA LEU A 143 -4.27 30.28 -1.02
C LEU A 143 -5.09 29.15 -1.65
N GLU A 144 -5.73 29.42 -2.79
CA GLU A 144 -6.46 28.44 -3.60
C GLU A 144 -5.49 27.53 -4.40
N GLU A 145 -4.60 26.86 -3.68
CA GLU A 145 -3.58 25.97 -4.24
C GLU A 145 -3.87 24.52 -3.86
N VAL A 146 -3.73 23.61 -4.82
CA VAL A 146 -3.91 22.16 -4.59
C VAL A 146 -2.71 21.40 -5.12
N VAL A 147 -2.36 20.30 -4.43
CA VAL A 147 -1.38 19.33 -4.94
C VAL A 147 -2.13 18.10 -5.41
N VAL A 148 -1.87 17.70 -6.66
CA VAL A 148 -2.53 16.56 -7.29
C VAL A 148 -1.59 15.38 -7.40
N GLY A 149 -2.13 14.16 -7.21
CA GLY A 149 -1.38 12.95 -7.43
C GLY A 149 -1.05 12.74 -8.92
N LYS A 150 0.09 12.11 -9.21
CA LYS A 150 0.54 11.83 -10.60
C LYS A 150 -0.53 11.12 -11.45
N LEU A 151 -1.31 10.23 -10.84
CA LEU A 151 -2.40 9.52 -11.51
C LEU A 151 -3.61 10.40 -11.83
N ALA A 152 -3.89 11.42 -11.01
CA ALA A 152 -4.96 12.37 -11.29
C ALA A 152 -4.56 13.35 -12.42
N ASN A 153 -3.26 13.56 -12.64
CA ASN A 153 -2.74 14.33 -13.77
C ASN A 153 -2.62 13.49 -15.06
N ALA A 154 -2.70 12.16 -14.97
CA ALA A 154 -2.71 11.30 -16.15
C ALA A 154 -4.09 11.42 -16.84
N ARG A 155 -4.07 11.80 -18.12
CA ARG A 155 -5.24 12.07 -18.97
C ARG A 155 -6.23 10.90 -19.04
#